data_AF-A0AAD9Z7M5-F1
#
_entry.id   AF-A0AAD9Z7M5-F1
#
_cell.length_a   1.000
_cell.length_b   1.000
_cell.length_c   1.000
_cell.angle_alpha   90.00
_cell.angle_beta   90.00
_cell.angle_gamma   90.00
#
_symmetry.space_group_name_H-M   'P 1'
#
loop_
_entity.id
_entity.type
_entity.pdbx_description
1 polymer ?
#
loop_
_entity_poly.entity_id
_entity_poly.type
_entity_poly.pdbx_seq_one_letter_code
_entity_poly.pdbx_strand_id
1 'polypeptide(L)'
;MVFTKGSCRQLVDLSIFGDKYDMPALCNYAVDGLIKKHEQTNNVIISSFAHLYKNTLPNSLLRKTVLATYLCTPAQIETVLEKYPQSLLDCAEFLLDYTRALVKDTTKHPNNDPRRILDPCQYHRHADGEECT
;
A
#
# COMPACT_ATOMS: atom_id res chain seq x y z
N MET A 1 -3.28 8.99 21.83
CA MET A 1 -3.96 8.04 20.93
C MET A 1 -4.69 8.84 19.85
N VAL A 2 -4.03 9.14 18.72
CA VAL A 2 -4.66 9.93 17.65
C VAL A 2 -5.49 8.97 16.79
N PHE A 3 -6.80 9.18 16.78
CA PHE A 3 -7.71 8.48 15.88
C PHE A 3 -7.50 9.05 14.48
N THR A 4 -6.96 8.25 13.56
CA THR A 4 -7.02 8.53 12.12
C THR A 4 -8.48 8.31 11.67
N LYS A 5 -9.34 9.30 11.91
CA LYS A 5 -10.76 9.31 11.50
C LYS A 5 -10.99 9.32 9.97
N GLY A 6 -9.93 9.37 9.17
CA GLY A 6 -10.01 9.45 7.71
C GLY A 6 -10.43 8.12 7.06
N SER A 7 -11.23 8.19 5.99
CA SER A 7 -11.44 7.06 5.07
C SER A 7 -10.11 6.62 4.44
N CYS A 8 -10.00 5.37 3.96
CA CYS A 8 -8.78 4.94 3.26
C CYS A 8 -8.49 5.85 2.05
N ARG A 9 -9.53 6.37 1.40
CA ARG A 9 -9.41 7.35 0.32
C ARG A 9 -8.73 8.64 0.79
N GLN A 10 -9.17 9.21 1.92
CA GLN A 10 -8.58 10.44 2.46
C GLN A 10 -7.10 10.25 2.84
N LEU A 11 -6.74 9.08 3.36
CA LEU A 11 -5.34 8.76 3.68
C LEU A 11 -4.49 8.60 2.41
N VAL A 12 -5.02 7.96 1.35
CA VAL A 12 -4.36 7.91 0.04
C VAL A 12 -4.15 9.32 -0.52
N ASP A 13 -5.19 10.17 -0.49
CA ASP A 13 -5.10 11.55 -0.97
C ASP A 13 -4.08 12.37 -0.14
N LEU A 14 -4.01 12.13 1.16
CA LEU A 14 -3.04 12.77 2.05
C LEU A 14 -1.60 12.35 1.74
N SER A 15 -1.38 11.07 1.45
CA SER A 15 -0.06 10.56 1.04
C SER A 15 0.35 11.11 -0.33
N ILE A 16 -0.56 11.17 -1.30
CA ILE A 16 -0.29 11.79 -2.63
C ILE A 16 0.04 13.28 -2.46
N PHE A 17 -0.71 13.98 -1.61
CA PHE A 17 -0.45 15.39 -1.33
C PHE A 17 0.93 15.56 -0.67
N GLY A 18 1.25 14.76 0.34
CA GLY A 18 2.56 14.79 0.98
C GLY A 18 3.69 14.53 0.00
N ASP A 19 3.53 13.58 -0.91
CA ASP A 19 4.55 13.28 -1.93
C ASP A 19 4.74 14.46 -2.90
N LYS A 20 3.64 15.04 -3.36
CA LYS A 20 3.66 16.18 -4.29
C LYS A 20 4.40 17.40 -3.74
N TYR A 21 4.34 17.63 -2.44
CA TYR A 21 4.95 18.78 -1.77
C TYR A 21 6.22 18.43 -0.97
N ASP A 22 6.76 17.24 -1.19
CA ASP A 22 7.95 16.72 -0.48
C ASP A 22 7.84 16.84 1.04
N MET A 23 6.74 16.30 1.59
CA MET A 23 6.44 16.25 3.02
C MET A 23 6.50 14.81 3.56
N PRO A 24 7.69 14.24 3.81
CA PRO A 24 7.88 12.87 4.31
C PRO A 24 7.01 12.50 5.51
N ALA A 25 6.95 13.37 6.52
CA ALA A 25 6.17 13.12 7.74
C ALA A 25 4.67 12.94 7.45
N LEU A 26 4.13 13.68 6.47
CA LEU A 26 2.73 13.58 6.08
C LEU A 26 2.45 12.28 5.33
N CYS A 27 3.38 11.86 4.46
CA CYS A 27 3.33 10.55 3.80
C CYS A 27 3.35 9.42 4.82
N ASN A 28 4.29 9.43 5.76
CA ASN A 28 4.44 8.39 6.77
C ASN A 28 3.17 8.30 7.65
N TYR A 29 2.65 9.44 8.11
CA TYR A 29 1.40 9.49 8.88
C TYR A 29 0.20 8.89 8.10
N ALA A 30 0.11 9.21 6.81
CA ALA A 30 -0.94 8.66 5.96
C ALA A 30 -0.81 7.14 5.80
N VAL A 31 0.41 6.64 5.55
CA VAL A 31 0.73 5.22 5.42
C VAL A 31 0.43 4.46 6.72
N ASP A 32 0.83 4.99 7.87
CA ASP A 32 0.51 4.40 9.18
C ASP A 32 -0.99 4.32 9.42
N GLY A 33 -1.71 5.38 9.03
CA GLY A 33 -3.16 5.41 9.08
C GLY A 33 -3.80 4.32 8.22
N LEU A 34 -3.23 4.04 7.04
CA LEU A 34 -3.69 2.97 6.16
C LEU A 34 -3.46 1.60 6.80
N ILE A 35 -2.23 1.31 7.22
CA ILE A 35 -1.86 0.03 7.84
C ILE A 35 -2.75 -0.26 9.06
N LYS A 36 -2.84 0.69 9.99
CA LYS A 36 -3.70 0.55 11.17
C LYS A 36 -5.16 0.28 10.82
N LYS A 37 -5.66 0.92 9.76
CA LYS A 37 -7.02 0.70 9.29
C LYS A 37 -7.19 -0.67 8.67
N HIS A 38 -6.20 -1.17 7.94
CA HIS A 38 -6.17 -2.55 7.45
C HIS A 38 -6.27 -3.53 8.62
N GLU A 39 -5.39 -3.40 9.61
CA GLU A 39 -5.35 -4.27 10.80
C GLU A 39 -6.70 -4.29 11.54
N GLN A 40 -7.39 -3.15 11.61
CA GLN A 40 -8.66 -3.04 12.31
C GLN A 40 -9.86 -3.61 11.56
N THR A 41 -9.85 -3.51 10.22
CA THR A 41 -11.06 -3.76 9.42
C THR A 41 -10.92 -4.93 8.46
N ASN A 42 -9.70 -5.42 8.25
CA ASN A 42 -9.31 -6.33 7.18
C ASN A 42 -9.84 -5.87 5.79
N ASN A 43 -10.16 -4.58 5.64
CA ASN A 43 -10.69 -4.03 4.40
C ASN A 43 -9.54 -3.67 3.49
N VAL A 44 -9.76 -3.92 2.21
CA VAL A 44 -8.81 -3.63 1.14
C VAL A 44 -9.17 -2.27 0.54
N ILE A 45 -8.18 -1.41 0.30
CA ILE A 45 -8.36 -0.08 -0.31
C ILE A 45 -8.63 -0.21 -1.81
N ILE A 46 -9.76 -0.80 -2.19
CA ILE A 46 -9.94 -1.23 -3.58
C ILE A 46 -10.49 -0.10 -4.46
N SER A 47 -11.41 0.71 -3.94
CA SER A 47 -12.08 1.76 -4.71
C SER A 47 -11.15 2.90 -5.18
N SER A 48 -9.86 2.85 -4.82
CA SER A 48 -8.90 3.91 -5.10
C SER A 48 -7.68 3.45 -5.90
N PHE A 49 -7.59 2.20 -6.39
CA PHE A 49 -6.38 1.76 -7.13
C PHE A 49 -6.11 2.59 -8.37
N ALA A 50 -7.09 2.77 -9.25
CA ALA A 50 -6.93 3.61 -10.43
C ALA A 50 -6.49 5.04 -10.07
N HIS A 51 -7.06 5.60 -9.00
CA HIS A 51 -6.67 6.93 -8.52
C HIS A 51 -5.25 6.97 -7.95
N LEU A 52 -4.90 6.01 -7.09
CA LEU A 52 -3.58 5.89 -6.48
C LEU A 52 -2.52 5.77 -7.57
N TYR A 53 -2.70 4.85 -8.51
CA TYR A 53 -1.74 4.62 -9.59
C TYR A 53 -1.66 5.82 -10.55
N LYS A 54 -2.78 6.46 -10.88
CA LYS A 54 -2.77 7.67 -11.71
C LYS A 54 -1.99 8.84 -11.08
N ASN A 55 -1.91 8.90 -9.74
CA ASN A 55 -1.34 10.04 -9.02
C ASN A 55 -0.06 9.72 -8.26
N THR A 56 0.55 8.55 -8.49
CA THR A 56 1.81 8.17 -7.87
C THR A 56 2.79 7.68 -8.91
N LEU A 57 4.09 7.89 -8.66
CA LEU A 57 5.13 7.35 -9.52
C LEU A 57 5.25 5.82 -9.38
N PRO A 58 5.73 5.12 -10.43
CA PRO A 58 6.12 3.72 -10.34
C PRO A 58 7.08 3.50 -9.16
N ASN A 59 6.90 2.39 -8.43
CA ASN A 59 7.68 2.05 -7.22
C ASN A 59 7.57 3.04 -6.05
N SER A 60 6.63 3.99 -6.07
CA SER A 60 6.34 4.82 -4.91
C SER A 60 6.04 3.98 -3.66
N LEU A 61 6.39 4.51 -2.48
CA LEU A 61 6.17 3.82 -1.22
C LEU A 61 4.69 3.47 -1.02
N LEU A 62 3.78 4.38 -1.39
CA LEU A 62 2.34 4.12 -1.29
C LEU A 62 1.88 2.91 -2.12
N ARG A 63 2.37 2.75 -3.37
CA ARG A 63 2.07 1.55 -4.19
C ARG A 63 2.60 0.28 -3.53
N LYS A 64 3.83 0.33 -2.99
CA LYS A 64 4.47 -0.81 -2.30
C LYS A 64 3.70 -1.20 -1.04
N THR A 65 3.35 -0.24 -0.18
CA THR A 65 2.53 -0.46 1.02
C THR A 65 1.21 -1.12 0.64
N VAL A 66 0.54 -0.62 -0.39
CA VAL A 66 -0.75 -1.17 -0.79
C VAL A 66 -0.64 -2.65 -1.18
N LEU A 67 0.38 -3.01 -1.97
CA LEU A 67 0.64 -4.40 -2.34
C LEU A 67 1.00 -5.26 -1.12
N ALA A 68 1.89 -4.74 -0.27
CA ALA A 68 2.42 -5.42 0.92
C ALA A 68 1.45 -5.55 2.09
N THR A 69 0.39 -4.76 2.12
CA THR A 69 -0.58 -4.76 3.23
C THR A 69 -1.89 -5.39 2.80
N TYR A 70 -2.35 -5.15 1.57
CA TYR A 70 -3.74 -5.43 1.21
C TYR A 70 -3.92 -6.59 0.23
N LEU A 71 -2.86 -7.04 -0.44
CA LEU A 71 -2.95 -8.03 -1.53
C LEU A 71 -1.81 -9.05 -1.45
N CYS A 72 -1.58 -9.54 -0.24
CA CYS A 72 -0.51 -10.46 0.07
C CYS A 72 -0.84 -11.92 -0.26
N THR A 73 -2.12 -12.26 -0.38
CA THR A 73 -2.55 -13.64 -0.54
C THR A 73 -3.44 -13.83 -1.77
N PRO A 74 -3.43 -15.01 -2.41
CA PRO A 74 -4.37 -15.35 -3.48
C PRO A 74 -5.83 -15.11 -3.08
N ALA A 75 -6.22 -15.47 -1.84
CA ALA A 75 -7.58 -15.27 -1.34
C ALA A 75 -7.99 -13.78 -1.24
N GLN A 76 -7.06 -12.89 -0.90
CA GLN A 76 -7.33 -11.45 -0.91
C GLN A 76 -7.52 -10.93 -2.33
N ILE A 77 -6.72 -11.39 -3.30
CA ILE A 77 -6.87 -11.07 -4.72
C ILE A 77 -8.22 -11.57 -5.25
N GLU A 78 -8.60 -12.81 -4.93
CA GLU A 78 -9.90 -13.36 -5.29
C GLU A 78 -11.04 -12.49 -4.74
N THR A 79 -10.96 -12.10 -3.47
CA THR A 79 -11.93 -11.18 -2.85
C THR A 79 -12.02 -9.85 -3.59
N VAL A 80 -10.90 -9.33 -4.10
CA VAL A 80 -10.88 -8.07 -4.87
C VAL A 80 -11.50 -8.26 -6.25
N LEU A 81 -11.15 -9.34 -6.94
CA LEU A 81 -11.70 -9.67 -8.25
C LEU A 81 -13.22 -9.89 -8.17
N GLU A 82 -13.71 -10.53 -7.10
CA GLU A 82 -15.14 -10.75 -6.89
C GLU A 82 -15.89 -9.44 -6.59
N LYS A 83 -15.35 -8.61 -5.69
CA LYS A 83 -16.07 -7.42 -5.21
C LYS A 83 -15.89 -6.19 -6.09
N TYR A 84 -14.77 -6.09 -6.80
CA TYR A 84 -14.38 -4.89 -7.56
C TYR A 84 -13.60 -5.25 -8.85
N PRO A 85 -14.17 -6.08 -9.73
CA PRO A 85 -13.48 -6.56 -10.93
C PRO A 85 -12.98 -5.40 -11.79
N GLN A 86 -13.78 -4.34 -11.95
CA GLN A 86 -13.45 -3.20 -12.80
C GLN A 86 -12.27 -2.38 -12.28
N SER A 87 -12.15 -2.21 -10.96
CA SER A 87 -11.08 -1.39 -10.36
C SER A 87 -9.68 -1.97 -10.57
N LEU A 88 -9.58 -3.30 -10.69
CA LEU A 88 -8.34 -4.00 -11.04
C LEU A 88 -8.06 -3.92 -12.55
N LEU A 89 -9.08 -4.15 -13.38
CA LEU A 89 -8.95 -4.12 -14.83
C LEU A 89 -8.55 -2.74 -15.37
N ASP A 90 -9.05 -1.67 -14.74
CA ASP A 90 -8.73 -0.29 -15.09
C ASP A 90 -7.29 0.11 -14.72
N CYS A 91 -6.53 -0.78 -14.07
CA CYS A 91 -5.20 -0.48 -13.56
C CYS A 91 -4.18 -1.56 -13.97
N ALA A 92 -3.80 -1.59 -15.25
CA ALA A 92 -2.79 -2.52 -15.76
C ALA A 92 -1.43 -2.42 -15.02
N GLU A 93 -1.03 -1.22 -14.62
CA GLU A 93 0.18 -1.00 -13.82
C GLU A 93 0.12 -1.70 -12.46
N PHE A 94 -1.05 -1.78 -11.85
CA PHE A 94 -1.23 -2.51 -10.60
C PHE A 94 -0.94 -4.00 -10.79
N LEU A 95 -1.49 -4.62 -11.83
CA LEU A 95 -1.26 -6.05 -12.13
C LEU A 95 0.22 -6.33 -12.39
N LEU A 96 0.92 -5.41 -13.04
CA LEU A 96 2.35 -5.51 -13.29
C LEU A 96 3.17 -5.44 -11.99
N ASP A 97 2.88 -4.47 -11.12
CA ASP A 97 3.58 -4.34 -9.83
C ASP A 97 3.28 -5.52 -8.91
N TYR A 98 2.05 -6.03 -8.90
CA TYR A 98 1.68 -7.26 -8.18
C TYR A 98 2.44 -8.48 -8.69
N THR A 99 2.48 -8.68 -10.02
CA THR A 99 3.22 -9.80 -10.63
C THR A 99 4.70 -9.74 -10.27
N ARG A 100 5.31 -8.54 -10.31
CA ARG A 100 6.70 -8.32 -9.90
C ARG A 100 6.93 -8.65 -8.42
N ALA A 101 5.99 -8.30 -7.55
CA ALA A 101 6.06 -8.62 -6.13
C ALA A 101 6.04 -10.13 -5.91
N LEU A 102 5.13 -10.86 -6.56
CA LEU A 102 5.06 -12.32 -6.50
C LEU A 102 6.34 -13.01 -6.97
N VAL A 103 6.91 -12.56 -8.10
CA VAL A 103 8.16 -13.12 -8.65
C VAL A 103 9.35 -12.86 -7.70
N LYS A 104 9.40 -11.68 -7.05
CA LYS A 104 10.44 -11.39 -6.05
C LYS A 104 10.31 -12.23 -4.78
N ASP A 105 9.09 -12.51 -4.33
CA ASP A 105 8.85 -13.25 -3.09
C ASP A 105 9.18 -14.75 -3.25
N THR A 106 8.70 -15.33 -4.36
CA THR A 106 8.98 -16.73 -4.74
C THR A 106 10.47 -17.03 -4.94
N THR A 107 11.29 -16.04 -5.29
CA THR A 107 12.75 -16.20 -5.48
C THR A 107 13.57 -16.02 -4.21
N LYS A 108 13.01 -15.41 -3.15
CA LYS A 108 13.76 -15.09 -1.92
C LYS A 108 13.27 -15.87 -0.69
N HIS A 109 11.97 -16.12 -0.55
CA HIS A 109 11.41 -16.74 0.65
C HIS A 109 10.19 -17.62 0.34
N PRO A 110 10.37 -18.88 -0.08
CA PRO A 110 9.29 -19.76 -0.50
C PRO A 110 8.25 -20.12 0.59
N ASN A 111 8.52 -19.79 1.85
CA ASN A 111 7.67 -20.13 3.01
C ASN A 111 7.28 -18.91 3.88
N ASN A 112 7.59 -17.67 3.48
CA ASN A 112 7.29 -16.54 4.34
C ASN A 112 5.85 -16.08 4.19
N ASP A 113 5.23 -15.84 5.35
CA ASP A 113 3.99 -15.11 5.47
C ASP A 113 4.19 -13.69 4.90
N PRO A 114 3.48 -13.31 3.83
CA PRO A 114 3.62 -12.00 3.21
C PRO A 114 3.22 -10.84 4.16
N ARG A 115 2.66 -11.14 5.34
CA ARG A 115 2.48 -10.20 6.47
C ARG A 115 3.80 -9.80 7.17
N ARG A 116 4.94 -10.42 6.85
CA ARG A 116 6.27 -9.99 7.36
C ARG A 116 6.79 -8.71 6.70
N ILE A 117 6.09 -8.16 5.71
CA ILE A 117 6.38 -6.88 5.04
C ILE A 117 5.77 -5.72 5.85
N LEU A 118 6.01 -5.72 7.16
CA LEU A 118 5.57 -4.67 8.08
C LEU A 118 6.75 -4.10 8.87
N ASP A 119 7.97 -4.18 8.34
CA ASP A 119 9.06 -3.34 8.83
C ASP A 119 8.76 -1.89 8.42
N PRO A 120 8.50 -0.98 9.38
CA PRO A 120 8.19 0.42 9.11
C PRO A 120 9.16 1.11 8.17
N CYS A 121 10.44 0.75 8.24
CA CYS A 121 11.49 1.30 7.39
C CYS A 121 11.29 0.95 5.90
N GLN A 122 10.50 -0.06 5.56
CA GLN A 122 10.22 -0.45 4.18
C GLN A 122 9.14 0.41 3.50
N TYR A 123 8.37 1.18 4.28
CA TYR A 123 7.26 2.00 3.77
C TYR A 123 7.26 3.44 4.28
N HIS A 124 8.15 3.81 5.20
CA HIS A 124 8.42 5.19 5.57
C HIS A 124 9.51 5.82 4.70
N ARG A 125 9.45 7.15 4.55
CA ARG A 125 10.59 7.96 4.10
C ARG A 125 11.39 8.40 5.30
N HIS A 126 12.71 8.22 5.19
CA HIS A 126 13.70 8.65 6.16
C HIS A 126 14.67 9.60 5.47
N ALA A 127 15.19 10.58 6.22
CA ALA A 127 16.45 11.19 5.82
C ALA A 127 17.60 10.17 5.98
N ASP A 128 18.73 10.40 5.32
CA ASP A 128 19.88 9.50 5.42
C ASP A 128 20.30 9.30 6.88
N GLY A 129 20.29 8.04 7.33
CA GLY A 129 20.67 7.65 8.70
C GLY A 129 19.53 7.72 9.72
N GLU A 130 18.31 8.07 9.33
CA GLU A 130 17.13 7.96 10.19
C GLU A 130 16.49 6.56 10.07
N GLU A 131 15.97 6.06 11.19
CA GLU A 131 15.19 4.83 11.27
C GLU A 131 13.80 5.13 11.84
N CYS A 132 12.84 4.23 11.62
CA CYS A 132 11.58 4.29 12.34
C CYS A 132 11.82 4.08 13.84
N THR A 133 11.34 5.03 14.65
CA THR A 133 11.29 4.93 16.12
C THR A 133 10.14 4.09 16.62
#